data_AF-A0A2V8ZHE9-F1
#
_entry.id   AF-A0A2V8ZHE9-F1
#
_cell.length_a   1.000
_cell.length_b   1.000
_cell.length_c   1.000
_cell.angle_alpha   90.00
_cell.angle_beta   90.00
_cell.angle_gamma   90.00
#
_symmetry.space_group_name_H-M   'P 1'
#
loop_
_entity.id
_entity.type
_entity.pdbx_description
1 polymer ?
#
loop_
_entity_poly.entity_id
_entity_poly.type
_entity_poly.pdbx_seq_one_letter_code
_entity_poly.pdbx_strand_id
1 'polypeptide(L)' 'MVDIHSHILPGVDDGASSWAIATEMVAAAAKDGIRHIVATPHSNAQFRYDRSAFAERLLELRKRVNA' A
#
# COMPACT_ATOMS: atom_id res chain seq x y z
N MET A 1 -0.93 -16.67 1.74
CA MET A 1 -2.16 -16.01 2.25
C MET A 1 -2.43 -14.74 1.45
N VAL A 2 -3.69 -14.32 1.32
CA VAL A 2 -4.09 -13.06 0.66
C VAL A 2 -4.58 -12.11 1.75
N ASP A 3 -3.96 -10.93 1.84
CA ASP A 3 -4.48 -9.80 2.62
C ASP A 3 -5.37 -8.95 1.72
N ILE A 4 -6.63 -8.81 2.10
CA ILE A 4 -7.65 -8.10 1.31
C ILE A 4 -7.88 -6.67 1.79
N HIS A 5 -7.19 -6.22 2.85
CA HIS A 5 -7.38 -4.89 3.40
C HIS A 5 -6.09 -4.31 3.98
N SER A 6 -5.45 -3.39 3.24
CA SER A 6 -4.18 -2.81 3.64
C SER A 6 -4.02 -1.35 3.21
N HIS A 7 -3.61 -0.51 4.15
CA HIS A 7 -3.31 0.91 3.97
C HIS A 7 -1.84 1.11 3.56
N ILE A 8 -1.43 0.40 2.51
CA ILE A 8 -0.01 0.22 2.16
C ILE A 8 0.53 1.27 1.17
N LEU A 9 -0.33 2.10 0.58
CA LEU A 9 0.07 3.15 -0.35
C LEU A 9 0.47 4.41 0.44
N PRO A 10 1.65 5.00 0.20
CA PRO A 10 2.10 6.09 1.04
C PRO A 10 1.44 7.43 0.69
N GLY A 11 1.06 8.17 1.75
CA GLY A 11 0.59 9.55 1.69
C GLY A 11 -0.77 9.73 0.99
N VAL A 12 -1.61 8.69 0.97
CA VAL A 12 -2.98 8.77 0.43
C VAL A 12 -4.04 8.81 1.53
N ASP A 13 -3.70 8.28 2.70
CA ASP A 13 -4.52 8.29 3.91
C ASP A 13 -3.63 8.26 5.17
N ASP A 14 -4.15 7.74 6.27
CA ASP A 14 -3.50 7.59 7.57
C ASP A 14 -2.68 6.29 7.73
N GLY A 15 -2.49 5.53 6.65
CA GLY A 15 -1.63 4.35 6.63
C GLY A 15 -0.13 4.67 6.54
N ALA A 16 0.52 4.14 5.51
CA ALA A 16 1.95 4.38 5.29
C ALA A 16 2.25 5.88 5.11
N SER A 17 3.09 6.45 5.98
CA SER A 17 3.46 7.87 5.92
C SER A 17 4.60 8.16 4.94
N SER A 18 5.35 7.15 4.52
CA SER A 18 6.46 7.28 3.57
C SER A 18 6.70 6.00 2.79
N TRP A 19 7.51 6.08 1.73
CA TRP A 19 7.93 4.91 0.96
C TRP A 19 8.68 3.88 1.79
N ALA A 20 9.53 4.31 2.73
CA ALA A 20 10.27 3.41 3.61
C ALA A 20 9.32 2.57 4.47
N ILE A 21 8.33 3.23 5.09
CA ILE A 21 7.28 2.55 5.86
C ILE A 21 6.47 1.58 4.99
N ALA A 22 6.07 2.00 3.78
CA ALA A 22 5.34 1.12 2.87
C ALA A 22 6.13 -0.14 2.50
N THR A 23 7.44 -0.03 2.23
CA THR A 23 8.29 -1.18 1.93
C THR A 23 8.51 -2.08 3.15
N GLU A 24 8.65 -1.51 4.35
CA GLU A 24 8.74 -2.27 5.60
C GLU A 24 7.46 -3.06 5.88
N MET A 25 6.28 -2.46 5.64
CA MET A 25 4.99 -3.14 5.77
C MET A 25 4.88 -4.34 4.81
N VAL A 26 5.34 -4.20 3.56
CA VAL A 26 5.39 -5.32 2.61
C VAL A 26 6.33 -6.43 3.11
N ALA A 27 7.52 -6.07 3.60
CA ALA A 27 8.49 -7.04 4.10
C ALA A 27 7.95 -7.79 5.33
N ALA A 28 7.30 -7.09 6.25
CA ALA A 28 6.64 -7.68 7.41
C ALA A 28 5.52 -8.65 6.99
N ALA A 29 4.63 -8.22 6.10
CA ALA A 29 3.56 -9.08 5.57
C ALA A 29 4.11 -10.34 4.90
N ALA A 30 5.21 -10.22 4.13
CA ALA A 30 5.87 -11.36 3.50
C ALA A 30 6.44 -12.35 4.54
N LYS A 31 7.04 -11.83 5.62
CA LYS A 31 7.54 -12.65 6.74
C LYS A 31 6.41 -13.44 7.40
N ASP A 32 5.21 -12.87 7.46
CA ASP A 32 4.01 -13.49 8.03
C ASP A 32 3.26 -14.42 7.06
N GLY A 33 3.83 -14.70 5.88
CA GLY A 33 3.25 -15.66 4.92
C GLY A 33 2.18 -15.06 3.98
N ILE A 34 1.98 -13.74 4.01
CA ILE A 34 1.16 -13.03 3.03
C ILE A 34 1.93 -12.96 1.71
N ARG A 35 1.24 -13.26 0.60
CA ARG A 35 1.82 -13.30 -0.77
C ARG A 35 1.07 -12.43 -1.77
N HIS A 36 -0.14 -11.99 -1.40
CA HIS A 36 -0.94 -11.08 -2.18
C HIS A 36 -1.55 -10.05 -1.23
N ILE A 37 -1.50 -8.78 -1.61
CA ILE A 37 -2.08 -7.66 -0.85
C ILE A 37 -2.97 -6.87 -1.79
N VAL A 38 -4.20 -6.58 -1.35
CA VAL A 38 -5.09 -5.62 -1.98
C VAL A 38 -4.96 -4.29 -1.23
N ALA A 39 -4.50 -3.25 -1.92
CA ALA A 39 -4.45 -1.91 -1.35
C ALA A 39 -5.86 -1.32 -1.25
N THR A 40 -6.29 -1.00 -0.04
CA THR A 40 -7.64 -0.49 0.26
C THR A 40 -7.57 0.77 1.13
N PRO A 41 -6.94 1.85 0.64
CA PRO A 41 -6.86 3.09 1.41
C PRO A 41 -8.26 3.66 1.69
N HIS A 42 -8.35 4.53 2.68
CA HIS A 42 -9.59 5.24 2.98
C HIS A 42 -10.11 6.04 1.77
N SER A 43 -11.43 6.09 1.66
CA SER A 43 -12.15 6.92 0.71
C SER A 43 -13.41 7.48 1.38
N ASN A 44 -13.33 8.71 1.88
CA ASN A 44 -14.39 9.38 2.63
C ASN A 44 -14.27 10.91 2.51
N ALA A 45 -14.98 11.66 3.35
CA ALA A 45 -14.97 13.14 3.32
C ALA A 45 -13.57 13.75 3.57
N GLN A 46 -12.70 13.05 4.30
CA GLN A 46 -11.33 13.48 4.58
C GLN A 46 -10.34 12.97 3.52
N PHE A 47 -10.53 11.75 3.02
CA PHE A 47 -9.62 11.10 2.08
C PHE A 47 -10.29 10.92 0.72
N ARG A 48 -9.89 11.74 -0.25
CA ARG A 48 -10.42 11.69 -1.61
C ARG A 48 -9.82 10.51 -2.38
N TYR A 49 -10.68 9.71 -3.01
CA TYR A 49 -10.24 8.69 -3.95
C TYR A 49 -9.72 9.29 -5.27
N ASP A 50 -8.53 8.86 -5.69
CA ASP A 50 -7.96 9.16 -6.99
C ASP A 50 -7.36 7.88 -7.60
N ARG A 51 -8.05 7.35 -8.62
CA ARG A 51 -7.66 6.10 -9.27
C ARG A 51 -6.30 6.19 -9.96
N SER A 52 -5.98 7.32 -10.62
CA SER A 52 -4.71 7.45 -11.35
C SER A 52 -3.56 7.52 -10.36
N ALA A 53 -3.69 8.39 -9.35
CA ALA A 53 -2.67 8.56 -8.33
C ALA A 53 -2.41 7.28 -7.52
N PHE A 54 -3.45 6.49 -7.24
CA PHE A 54 -3.32 5.22 -6.53
C PHE A 54 -2.69 4.13 -7.40
N ALA A 55 -3.05 4.07 -8.68
CA ALA A 55 -2.45 3.13 -9.64
C ALA A 55 -0.95 3.42 -9.83
N GLU A 56 -0.57 4.69 -9.97
CA GLU A 56 0.84 5.10 -10.06
C GLU A 56 1.64 4.71 -8.81
N ARG A 57 1.10 4.98 -7.62
CA ARG A 57 1.74 4.60 -6.36
C ARG A 57 1.87 3.09 -6.20
N LEU A 58 0.85 2.33 -6.62
CA LEU A 58 0.90 0.87 -6.58
C LEU A 58 2.00 0.33 -7.50
N LEU A 59 2.14 0.89 -8.71
CA LEU A 59 3.21 0.51 -9.63
C LEU A 59 4.59 0.84 -9.05
N GLU A 60 4.72 2.02 -8.43
CA GLU A 60 5.98 2.43 -7.80
C GLU A 60 6.34 1.55 -6.59
N LEU A 61 5.36 1.21 -5.73
CA LEU A 61 5.57 0.29 -4.62
C LEU A 61 6.05 -1.07 -5.14
N ARG A 62 5.42 -1.59 -6.20
CA ARG A 62 5.83 -2.86 -6.84
C ARG A 62 7.26 -2.82 -7.36
N LYS A 63 7.73 -1.70 -7.91
CA LYS A 63 9.13 -1.56 -8.33
C LYS A 63 10.08 -1.62 -7.14
N ARG A 64 9.76 -0.92 -6.05
CA ARG A 64 10.61 -0.81 -4.86
C ARG A 64 10.78 -2.13 -4.10
N VAL A 65 9.76 -2.98 -4.09
CA VAL A 65 9.80 -4.27 -3.36
C VAL A 65 10.40 -5.41 -4.20
N ASN A 66 10.54 -5.21 -5.51
CA ASN A 66 11.14 -6.18 -6.43
C ASN A 66 12.58 -5.79 -6.85
N ALA A 67 13.10 -4.67 -6.35
CA ALA A 67 14.49 -4.23 -6.54
C ALA A 67 15.37 -4.79 -5.42
#